data_AF-A0A544TWH3-F1
#
_entry.id   AF-A0A544TWH3-F1
#
_cell.length_a   1.000
_cell.length_b   1.000
_cell.length_c   1.000
_cell.angle_alpha   90.00
_cell.angle_beta   90.00
_cell.angle_gamma   90.00
#
_symmetry.space_group_name_H-M   'P 1'
#
loop_
_entity.id
_entity.type
_entity.pdbx_description
1 polymer ?
#
loop_
_entity_poly.entity_id
_entity_poly.type
_entity_poly.pdbx_seq_one_letter_code
_entity_poly.pdbx_strand_id
1 'polypeptide(L)'
;MAKKIPVTRFPDAAAVTYSRALQKMIRELGKETIILFEKYLEPDLAMRKDGQEFINDDLFDSLKKMFQSLKNTAAKIFASTKKERAVKTFINSVNRFNKHNMEQQLKVNGIDPVENESWLEEFIKSKIEDNVNYIVTIEEDYFRDIELIINEGVKKGSSIKEIRQQLIGRVEITENRAKFIAIDQAGSILGQITAQRHQNIGVNRFKWLTSADERVRESHKELNNKVFLYSDPPEVNGRVVIPGQDYRCRCVAIPVFDD
;
A
#
# COMPACT_ATOMS: atom_id res chain seq x y z
N MET A 1 -30.22 29.48 -8.12
CA MET A 1 -28.96 28.83 -8.53
C MET A 1 -28.86 27.54 -7.75
N ALA A 2 -28.65 26.40 -8.41
CA ALA A 2 -28.38 25.14 -7.72
C ALA A 2 -27.17 25.30 -6.79
N LYS A 3 -27.30 24.89 -5.52
CA LYS A 3 -26.19 25.02 -4.56
C LYS A 3 -25.04 24.12 -5.01
N LYS A 4 -23.81 24.66 -5.02
CA LYS A 4 -22.62 23.92 -5.46
C LYS A 4 -22.25 22.85 -4.43
N ILE A 5 -22.21 21.59 -4.87
CA ILE A 5 -21.80 20.45 -4.05
C ILE A 5 -20.31 20.58 -3.67
N PRO A 6 -19.95 20.50 -2.37
CA PRO A 6 -18.58 20.46 -1.90
C PRO A 6 -17.76 19.36 -2.58
N VAL A 7 -16.54 19.71 -2.96
CA VAL A 7 -15.62 18.79 -3.63
C VAL A 7 -14.89 17.94 -2.61
N THR A 8 -15.00 16.62 -2.72
CA THR A 8 -14.13 15.67 -2.02
C THR A 8 -12.73 15.71 -2.64
N ARG A 9 -11.69 15.42 -1.85
CA ARG A 9 -10.31 15.25 -2.33
C ARG A 9 -9.79 13.88 -1.91
N PHE A 10 -8.61 13.51 -2.40
CA PHE A 10 -7.93 12.30 -1.98
C PHE A 10 -7.56 12.35 -0.48
N PRO A 11 -7.58 11.24 0.28
CA PRO A 11 -7.30 11.25 1.71
C PRO A 11 -5.78 11.18 1.96
N ASP A 12 -5.05 12.22 1.55
CA ASP A 12 -3.58 12.26 1.61
C ASP A 12 -3.03 11.97 3.01
N ALA A 13 -3.64 12.52 4.06
CA ALA A 13 -3.20 12.31 5.44
C ALA A 13 -3.27 10.82 5.84
N ALA A 14 -4.31 10.09 5.43
CA ALA A 14 -4.44 8.67 5.70
C ALA A 14 -3.40 7.86 4.93
N ALA A 15 -3.23 8.14 3.63
CA ALA A 15 -2.25 7.48 2.77
C ALA A 15 -0.80 7.69 3.28
N VAL A 16 -0.45 8.92 3.64
CA VAL A 16 0.89 9.27 4.16
C VAL A 16 1.15 8.60 5.50
N THR A 17 0.17 8.60 6.41
CA THR A 17 0.31 7.97 7.73
C THR A 17 0.53 6.46 7.58
N TYR A 18 -0.25 5.81 6.73
CA TYR A 18 -0.11 4.38 6.48
C TYR A 18 1.23 4.05 5.80
N SER A 19 1.61 4.80 4.76
CA SER A 19 2.90 4.65 4.09
C SER A 19 4.07 4.77 5.07
N ARG A 20 4.05 5.76 5.97
CA ARG A 20 5.09 5.94 6.99
C ARG A 20 5.16 4.78 7.97
N ALA A 21 4.01 4.23 8.38
CA ALA A 21 3.97 3.07 9.27
C ALA A 21 4.62 1.84 8.62
N LEU A 22 4.28 1.56 7.35
CA LEU A 22 4.87 0.44 6.61
C LEU A 22 6.36 0.64 6.36
N GLN A 23 6.77 1.81 5.86
CA GLN A 23 8.17 2.12 5.60
C GLN A 23 9.01 2.08 6.88
N LYS A 24 8.46 2.45 8.04
CA LYS A 24 9.17 2.31 9.32
C LYS A 24 9.51 0.86 9.62
N MET A 25 8.55 -0.06 9.47
CA MET A 25 8.77 -1.51 9.66
C MET A 25 9.82 -2.04 8.68
N ILE A 26 9.72 -1.65 7.40
CA ILE A 26 10.68 -2.07 6.37
C ILE A 26 12.09 -1.54 6.63
N ARG A 27 12.24 -0.27 7.02
CA ARG A 27 13.54 0.31 7.38
C ARG A 27 14.18 -0.37 8.58
N GLU A 28 13.37 -0.70 9.58
CA GLU A 28 13.84 -1.43 10.75
C GLU A 28 14.36 -2.82 10.33
N LEU A 29 13.59 -3.55 9.51
CA LEU A 29 14.02 -4.85 8.99
C LEU A 29 15.26 -4.75 8.08
N GLY A 30 15.32 -3.73 7.25
CA GLY A 30 16.45 -3.46 6.37
C GLY A 30 17.75 -3.22 7.12
N LYS A 31 17.71 -2.39 8.17
CA LYS A 31 18.86 -2.16 9.07
C LYS A 31 19.34 -3.47 9.69
N GLU A 32 18.42 -4.25 10.24
CA GLU A 32 18.73 -5.55 10.85
C GLU A 32 19.28 -6.55 9.83
N THR A 33 18.79 -6.53 8.59
CA THR A 33 19.31 -7.37 7.50
C THR A 33 20.79 -7.10 7.24
N ILE A 34 21.18 -5.82 7.19
CA ILE A 34 22.59 -5.44 6.99
C ILE A 34 23.44 -5.84 8.21
N ILE A 35 22.96 -5.58 9.43
CA ILE A 35 23.67 -5.98 10.66
C ILE A 35 23.89 -7.50 10.70
N LEU A 36 22.87 -8.28 10.35
CA LEU A 36 22.95 -9.73 10.33
C LEU A 36 23.86 -10.24 9.21
N PHE A 37 23.85 -9.60 8.04
CA PHE A 37 24.78 -9.90 6.96
C PHE A 37 26.25 -9.70 7.38
N GLU A 38 26.56 -8.53 7.95
CA GLU A 38 27.90 -8.19 8.45
C GLU A 38 28.34 -9.13 9.58
N LYS A 39 27.42 -9.51 10.46
CA LYS A 39 27.72 -10.38 11.61
C LYS A 39 27.99 -11.83 11.20
N TYR A 40 27.18 -12.39 10.30
CA TYR A 40 27.21 -13.82 10.02
C TYR A 40 27.95 -14.16 8.73
N LEU A 41 27.85 -13.36 7.67
CA LEU A 41 28.37 -13.74 6.34
C LEU A 41 29.66 -13.03 5.97
N GLU A 42 29.84 -11.78 6.38
CA GLU A 42 31.04 -11.03 6.02
C GLU A 42 32.36 -11.70 6.44
N PRO A 43 32.50 -12.30 7.65
CA PRO A 43 33.73 -13.00 8.03
C PRO A 43 34.07 -14.16 7.08
N ASP A 44 33.09 -15.01 6.80
CA ASP A 44 33.26 -16.19 5.94
C ASP A 44 33.56 -15.78 4.49
N LEU A 45 32.92 -14.72 4.01
CA LEU A 45 33.15 -14.17 2.67
C LEU A 45 34.50 -13.47 2.53
N ALA A 46 35.05 -12.91 3.61
CA ALA A 46 36.37 -12.29 3.60
C ALA A 46 37.47 -13.35 3.46
N MET A 47 37.35 -14.48 4.18
CA MET A 47 38.30 -15.58 4.12
C MET A 47 38.39 -16.25 2.73
N ARG A 48 37.31 -16.20 1.94
CA ARG A 48 37.30 -16.70 0.55
C ARG A 48 38.24 -15.97 -0.40
N LYS A 49 38.63 -14.72 -0.10
CA LYS A 49 39.53 -13.96 -0.99
C LYS A 49 40.97 -14.45 -0.94
N ASP A 50 41.35 -15.20 0.10
CA ASP A 50 42.74 -15.56 0.40
C ASP A 50 43.09 -17.03 0.13
N GLY A 51 42.15 -17.86 -0.33
CA GLY A 51 42.38 -19.29 -0.58
C GLY A 51 41.43 -19.92 -1.60
N GLN A 52 42.00 -20.72 -2.51
CA GLN A 52 41.29 -21.54 -3.49
C GLN A 52 40.32 -22.51 -2.80
N GLU A 53 39.07 -22.52 -3.30
CA GLU A 53 38.01 -23.50 -3.09
C GLU A 53 37.73 -23.93 -1.65
N PHE A 54 36.57 -23.55 -1.10
CA PHE A 54 35.62 -24.49 -0.49
C PHE A 54 34.38 -23.66 -0.07
N ILE A 55 33.20 -24.03 -0.56
CA ILE A 55 31.97 -23.73 0.18
C ILE A 55 32.06 -24.62 1.42
N ASN A 56 32.68 -24.13 2.50
CA ASN A 56 32.77 -24.87 3.76
C ASN A 56 31.38 -24.96 4.42
N ASP A 57 31.16 -26.04 5.19
CA ASP A 57 30.00 -26.22 6.06
C ASP A 57 29.75 -24.97 6.95
N ASP A 58 30.82 -24.27 7.31
CA ASP A 58 30.78 -23.03 8.08
C ASP A 58 29.93 -21.93 7.42
N LEU A 59 30.06 -21.70 6.10
CA LEU A 59 29.26 -20.67 5.43
C LEU A 59 27.79 -21.07 5.40
N PHE A 60 27.50 -22.36 5.15
CA PHE A 60 26.13 -22.84 5.15
C PHE A 60 25.47 -22.67 6.52
N ASP A 61 26.22 -22.95 7.59
CA ASP A 61 25.79 -22.71 8.96
C ASP A 61 25.59 -21.22 9.26
N SER A 62 26.48 -20.35 8.79
CA SER A 62 26.34 -18.90 8.92
C SER A 62 25.14 -18.35 8.16
N LEU A 63 24.88 -18.82 6.93
CA LEU A 63 23.67 -18.52 6.16
C LEU A 63 22.41 -18.92 6.93
N LYS A 64 22.37 -20.16 7.42
CA LYS A 64 21.24 -20.66 8.21
C LYS A 64 21.01 -19.83 9.47
N LYS A 65 22.07 -19.49 10.21
CA LYS A 65 22.00 -18.63 11.41
C LYS A 65 21.48 -17.23 11.05
N MET A 66 21.98 -16.63 9.98
CA MET A 66 21.54 -15.31 9.50
C MET A 66 20.03 -15.31 9.20
N PHE A 67 19.54 -16.25 8.39
CA PHE A 67 18.13 -16.31 8.02
C PHE A 67 17.22 -16.62 9.21
N GLN A 68 17.67 -17.48 10.13
CA GLN A 68 16.91 -17.73 11.35
C GLN A 68 16.78 -16.48 12.22
N SER A 69 17.89 -15.73 12.40
CA SER A 69 17.86 -14.46 13.12
C SER A 69 16.99 -13.42 12.40
N LEU A 70 17.07 -13.34 11.07
CA LEU A 70 16.26 -12.40 10.29
C LEU A 70 14.77 -12.71 10.40
N LYS A 71 14.38 -13.99 10.32
CA LYS A 71 12.98 -14.44 10.55
C LYS A 71 12.49 -14.06 11.95
N ASN A 72 13.31 -14.30 12.98
CA ASN A 72 12.97 -13.94 14.35
C ASN A 72 12.80 -12.42 14.54
N THR A 73 13.63 -11.62 13.87
CA THR A 73 13.53 -10.16 13.89
C THR A 73 12.28 -9.67 13.14
N ALA A 74 12.02 -10.18 11.93
CA ALA A 74 10.84 -9.82 11.16
C ALA A 74 9.55 -10.14 11.92
N ALA A 75 9.46 -11.30 12.58
CA ALA A 75 8.30 -11.68 13.38
C ALA A 75 7.97 -10.66 14.50
N LYS A 76 9.00 -10.00 15.06
CA LYS A 76 8.83 -8.93 16.07
C LYS A 76 8.46 -7.58 15.46
N ILE A 77 9.05 -7.24 14.31
CA ILE A 77 8.81 -5.99 13.59
C ILE A 77 7.39 -5.99 13.00
N PHE A 78 7.04 -7.07 12.33
CA PHE A 78 5.77 -7.35 11.65
C PHE A 78 4.81 -8.18 12.52
N ALA A 79 4.88 -8.04 13.85
CA ALA A 79 3.93 -8.69 14.75
C ALA A 79 2.48 -8.41 14.33
N SER A 80 1.60 -9.41 14.41
CA SER A 80 0.19 -9.30 13.96
C SER A 80 -0.51 -8.06 14.52
N THR A 81 -0.33 -7.80 15.81
CA THR A 81 -0.88 -6.62 16.50
C THR A 81 -0.41 -5.29 15.92
N LYS A 82 0.85 -5.20 15.45
CA LYS A 82 1.39 -3.99 14.81
C LYS A 82 0.81 -3.82 13.39
N LYS A 83 0.77 -4.91 12.61
CA LYS A 83 0.17 -4.92 11.25
C LYS A 83 -1.28 -4.49 11.31
N GLU A 84 -2.07 -5.16 12.14
CA GLU A 84 -3.48 -4.85 12.33
C GLU A 84 -3.71 -3.43 12.83
N ARG A 85 -2.91 -2.94 13.78
CA ARG A 85 -3.06 -1.56 14.28
C ARG A 85 -2.84 -0.55 13.16
N ALA A 86 -1.77 -0.69 12.38
CA ALA A 86 -1.48 0.21 11.27
C ALA A 86 -2.63 0.23 10.25
N VAL A 87 -3.15 -0.94 9.90
CA VAL A 87 -4.24 -1.11 8.94
C VAL A 87 -5.58 -0.58 9.48
N LYS A 88 -5.94 -0.90 10.72
CA LYS A 88 -7.14 -0.40 11.40
C LYS A 88 -7.13 1.13 11.50
N THR A 89 -6.00 1.72 11.90
CA THR A 89 -5.86 3.19 11.95
C THR A 89 -6.05 3.82 10.57
N PHE A 90 -5.44 3.22 9.54
CA PHE A 90 -5.55 3.67 8.16
C PHE A 90 -7.00 3.64 7.65
N ILE A 91 -7.66 2.48 7.72
CA ILE A 91 -9.03 2.30 7.21
C ILE A 91 -10.02 3.19 7.97
N ASN A 92 -9.91 3.27 9.29
CA ASN A 92 -10.76 4.16 10.09
C ASN A 92 -10.52 5.65 9.78
N SER A 93 -9.31 6.02 9.38
CA SER A 93 -9.02 7.38 8.90
C SER A 93 -9.70 7.67 7.58
N VAL A 94 -9.65 6.74 6.61
CA VAL A 94 -10.34 6.88 5.31
C VAL A 94 -11.85 6.92 5.51
N ASN A 95 -12.40 6.05 6.35
CA ASN A 95 -13.83 6.01 6.65
C ASN A 95 -14.32 7.34 7.26
N ARG A 96 -13.65 7.84 8.30
CA ARG A 96 -13.99 9.13 8.93
C ARG A 96 -13.88 10.31 7.95
N PHE A 97 -12.83 10.32 7.14
CA PHE A 97 -12.65 11.32 6.10
C PHE A 97 -13.80 11.29 5.08
N ASN A 98 -14.17 10.11 4.60
CA ASN A 98 -15.26 9.96 3.65
C ASN A 98 -16.60 10.36 4.26
N LYS A 99 -16.90 9.91 5.49
CA LYS A 99 -18.13 10.25 6.19
C LYS A 99 -18.29 11.76 6.33
N HIS A 100 -17.24 12.44 6.79
CA HIS A 100 -17.24 13.90 6.89
C HIS A 100 -17.54 14.58 5.54
N ASN A 101 -16.86 14.16 4.47
CA ASN A 101 -17.10 14.75 3.15
C ASN A 101 -18.52 14.50 2.64
N MET A 102 -19.05 13.30 2.85
CA MET A 102 -20.40 12.95 2.46
C MET A 102 -21.43 13.79 3.22
N GLU A 103 -21.29 13.95 4.54
CA GLU A 103 -22.15 14.82 5.34
C GLU A 103 -22.18 16.26 4.78
N GLN A 104 -21.05 16.79 4.33
CA GLN A 104 -21.01 18.12 3.69
C GLN A 104 -21.71 18.14 2.33
N GLN A 105 -21.60 17.08 1.55
CA GLN A 105 -22.25 16.97 0.23
C GLN A 105 -23.77 16.84 0.35
N LEU A 106 -24.25 16.09 1.35
CA LEU A 106 -25.68 15.84 1.57
C LEU A 106 -26.43 17.03 2.16
N LYS A 107 -25.79 17.79 3.05
CA LYS A 107 -26.35 19.04 3.61
C LYS A 107 -26.80 20.03 2.56
N VAL A 108 -26.19 20.01 1.37
CA VAL A 108 -26.55 20.89 0.25
C VAL A 108 -27.99 20.65 -0.21
N ASN A 109 -28.44 19.39 -0.19
CA ASN A 109 -29.77 18.94 -0.62
C ASN A 109 -30.71 18.64 0.55
N GLY A 110 -30.34 19.02 1.78
CA GLY A 110 -31.18 18.79 2.96
C GLY A 110 -31.36 17.33 3.35
N ILE A 111 -30.50 16.44 2.83
CA ILE A 111 -30.48 15.01 3.20
C ILE A 111 -29.75 14.89 4.54
N ASP A 112 -30.41 14.33 5.55
CA ASP A 112 -29.79 14.04 6.85
C ASP A 112 -28.91 12.77 6.72
N PRO A 113 -27.59 12.85 6.97
CA PRO A 113 -26.66 11.74 6.78
C PRO A 113 -26.82 10.54 7.75
N VAL A 114 -27.97 10.34 8.38
CA VAL A 114 -28.18 9.27 9.37
C VAL A 114 -28.90 8.09 8.74
N GLU A 115 -28.10 7.17 8.19
CA GLU A 115 -28.53 5.79 7.99
C GLU A 115 -27.62 4.84 8.77
N ASN A 116 -28.22 3.81 9.35
CA ASN A 116 -27.48 2.69 9.92
C ASN A 116 -26.72 1.97 8.79
N GLU A 117 -25.40 2.07 8.77
CA GLU A 117 -24.55 1.47 7.75
C GLU A 117 -24.28 -0.02 8.07
N SER A 118 -25.31 -0.87 8.00
CA SER A 118 -25.20 -2.30 8.37
C SER A 118 -24.11 -3.07 7.61
N TRP A 119 -23.80 -2.65 6.38
CA TRP A 119 -22.75 -3.21 5.51
C TRP A 119 -21.31 -2.78 5.91
N LEU A 120 -21.17 -1.71 6.69
CA LEU A 120 -19.87 -1.06 6.91
C LEU A 120 -18.91 -1.93 7.72
N GLU A 121 -19.42 -2.68 8.70
CA GLU A 121 -18.60 -3.55 9.54
C GLU A 121 -17.92 -4.64 8.71
N GLU A 122 -18.69 -5.34 7.87
CA GLU A 122 -18.18 -6.37 6.98
C GLU A 122 -17.20 -5.79 5.95
N PHE A 123 -17.53 -4.63 5.36
CA PHE A 123 -16.64 -3.93 4.45
C PHE A 123 -15.29 -3.58 5.11
N ILE A 124 -15.31 -2.98 6.29
CA ILE A 124 -14.09 -2.62 7.03
C ILE A 124 -13.28 -3.87 7.37
N LYS A 125 -13.94 -4.94 7.82
CA LYS A 125 -13.28 -6.21 8.14
C LYS A 125 -12.55 -6.78 6.92
N SER A 126 -13.25 -6.87 5.77
CA SER A 126 -12.65 -7.31 4.51
C SER A 126 -11.43 -6.45 4.12
N LYS A 127 -11.53 -5.11 4.23
CA LYS A 127 -10.39 -4.23 3.91
C LYS A 127 -9.23 -4.37 4.89
N ILE A 128 -9.50 -4.69 6.16
CA ILE A 128 -8.43 -5.00 7.11
C ILE A 128 -7.70 -6.27 6.67
N GLU A 129 -8.44 -7.33 6.33
CA GLU A 129 -7.87 -8.61 5.88
C GLU A 129 -7.03 -8.43 4.61
N ASP A 130 -7.57 -7.77 3.57
CA ASP A 130 -6.86 -7.46 2.32
C ASP A 130 -5.53 -6.73 2.60
N ASN A 131 -5.56 -5.70 3.46
CA ASN A 131 -4.40 -4.86 3.73
C ASN A 131 -3.37 -5.51 4.67
N VAL A 132 -3.80 -6.42 5.56
CA VAL A 132 -2.87 -7.27 6.30
C VAL A 132 -2.17 -8.24 5.35
N ASN A 133 -2.90 -8.83 4.40
CA ASN A 133 -2.33 -9.74 3.41
C ASN A 133 -1.29 -9.03 2.51
N TYR A 134 -1.52 -7.79 2.08
CA TYR A 134 -0.50 -7.03 1.37
C TYR A 134 0.80 -6.86 2.18
N ILE A 135 0.71 -6.66 3.50
CA ILE A 135 1.90 -6.57 4.35
C ILE A 135 2.60 -7.93 4.46
N VAL A 136 1.86 -9.03 4.56
CA VAL A 136 2.41 -10.39 4.54
C VAL A 136 3.16 -10.65 3.24
N THR A 137 2.57 -10.31 2.09
CA THR A 137 3.24 -10.48 0.79
C THR A 137 4.50 -9.61 0.67
N ILE A 138 4.51 -8.40 1.22
CA ILE A 138 5.73 -7.57 1.29
C ILE A 138 6.83 -8.28 2.09
N GLU A 139 6.48 -8.85 3.25
CA GLU A 139 7.40 -9.59 4.11
C GLU A 139 7.97 -10.83 3.39
N GLU A 140 7.12 -11.65 2.80
CA GLU A 140 7.51 -12.86 2.05
C GLU A 140 8.40 -12.55 0.85
N ASP A 141 8.00 -11.57 0.04
CA ASP A 141 8.78 -11.17 -1.14
C ASP A 141 10.15 -10.61 -0.72
N TYR A 142 10.21 -9.81 0.36
CA TYR A 142 11.46 -9.33 0.91
C TYR A 142 12.39 -10.48 1.29
N PHE A 143 11.90 -11.47 2.04
CA PHE A 143 12.70 -12.64 2.42
C PHE A 143 13.25 -13.40 1.22
N ARG A 144 12.39 -13.70 0.24
CA ARG A 144 12.77 -14.40 -0.99
C ARG A 144 13.86 -13.63 -1.74
N ASP A 145 13.72 -12.31 -1.81
CA ASP A 145 14.67 -11.45 -2.52
C ASP A 145 16.03 -11.35 -1.81
N ILE A 146 16.04 -11.26 -0.47
CA ILE A 146 17.29 -11.27 0.32
C ILE A 146 18.00 -12.62 0.17
N GLU A 147 17.26 -13.72 0.20
CA GLU A 147 17.79 -15.07 -0.04
C GLU A 147 18.41 -15.20 -1.43
N LEU A 148 17.73 -14.70 -2.47
CA LEU A 148 18.24 -14.70 -3.82
C LEU A 148 19.53 -13.88 -3.95
N ILE A 149 19.54 -12.65 -3.43
CA ILE A 149 20.71 -11.75 -3.49
C ILE A 149 21.94 -12.41 -2.86
N ILE A 150 21.78 -13.01 -1.68
CA ILE A 150 22.89 -13.62 -0.95
C ILE A 150 23.37 -14.88 -1.68
N ASN A 151 22.47 -15.79 -2.05
CA ASN A 151 22.83 -17.03 -2.73
C ASN A 151 23.50 -16.79 -4.08
N GLU A 152 22.99 -15.84 -4.87
CA GLU A 152 23.63 -15.45 -6.12
C GLU A 152 24.99 -14.80 -5.90
N GLY A 153 25.11 -13.91 -4.90
CA GLY A 153 26.37 -13.27 -4.54
C GLY A 153 27.44 -14.29 -4.16
N VAL A 154 27.08 -15.27 -3.32
CA VAL A 154 27.94 -16.38 -2.90
C VAL A 154 28.35 -17.23 -4.11
N LYS A 155 27.39 -17.60 -4.96
CA LYS A 155 27.63 -18.45 -6.14
C LYS A 155 28.50 -17.78 -7.19
N LYS A 156 28.32 -16.48 -7.41
CA LYS A 156 29.06 -15.69 -8.40
C LYS A 156 30.41 -15.16 -7.88
N GLY A 157 30.72 -15.37 -6.60
CA GLY A 157 31.91 -14.79 -5.97
C GLY A 157 31.88 -13.27 -5.91
N SER A 158 30.68 -12.67 -5.80
CA SER A 158 30.52 -11.22 -5.69
C SER A 158 31.21 -10.69 -4.44
N SER A 159 31.73 -9.47 -4.51
CA SER A 159 32.35 -8.84 -3.36
C SER A 159 31.31 -8.53 -2.27
N ILE A 160 31.76 -8.54 -1.01
CA ILE A 160 30.95 -8.15 0.16
C ILE A 160 30.25 -6.79 -0.08
N LYS A 161 30.97 -5.83 -0.66
CA LYS A 161 30.45 -4.49 -0.98
C LYS A 161 29.30 -4.55 -1.99
N GLU A 162 29.39 -5.38 -3.02
CA GLU A 162 28.33 -5.53 -4.02
C GLU A 162 27.09 -6.17 -3.43
N ILE A 163 27.24 -7.25 -2.66
CA ILE A 163 26.10 -7.91 -2.00
C ILE A 163 25.41 -6.92 -1.07
N ARG A 164 26.17 -6.21 -0.22
CA ARG A 164 25.64 -5.17 0.66
C ARG A 164 24.85 -4.09 -0.10
N GLN A 165 25.38 -3.62 -1.23
CA GLN A 165 24.70 -2.62 -2.05
C GLN A 165 23.38 -3.14 -2.62
N GLN A 166 23.34 -4.40 -3.05
CA GLN A 166 22.11 -5.03 -3.53
C GLN A 166 21.06 -5.19 -2.41
N LEU A 167 21.49 -5.56 -1.20
CA LEU A 167 20.61 -5.63 -0.03
C LEU A 167 20.01 -4.26 0.28
N ILE A 168 20.81 -3.19 0.30
CA ILE A 168 20.32 -1.81 0.50
C ILE A 168 19.32 -1.42 -0.58
N GLY A 169 19.64 -1.68 -1.85
CA GLY A 169 18.72 -1.41 -2.97
C GLY A 169 17.39 -2.17 -2.84
N ARG A 170 17.42 -3.40 -2.32
CA ARG A 170 16.20 -4.19 -2.06
C ARG A 170 15.32 -3.55 -0.99
N VAL A 171 15.91 -2.98 0.06
CA VAL A 171 15.16 -2.23 1.09
C VAL A 171 14.44 -1.04 0.46
N GLU A 172 15.13 -0.26 -0.38
CA GLU A 172 14.54 0.92 -1.05
C GLU A 172 13.37 0.53 -1.98
N ILE A 173 13.52 -0.54 -2.76
CA ILE A 173 12.44 -1.07 -3.61
C ILE A 173 11.23 -1.47 -2.76
N THR A 174 11.47 -2.11 -1.62
CA THR A 174 10.41 -2.56 -0.70
C THR A 174 9.69 -1.38 -0.06
N GLU A 175 10.41 -0.32 0.32
CA GLU A 175 9.82 0.94 0.80
C GLU A 175 8.94 1.63 -0.26
N ASN A 176 9.40 1.62 -1.52
CA ASN A 176 8.63 2.19 -2.63
C ASN A 176 7.35 1.40 -2.90
N ARG A 177 7.41 0.06 -2.80
CA ARG A 177 6.22 -0.79 -2.90
C ARG A 177 5.23 -0.52 -1.78
N ALA A 178 5.69 -0.35 -0.54
CA ALA A 178 4.82 0.01 0.58
C ALA A 178 4.14 1.38 0.37
N LYS A 179 4.87 2.37 -0.16
CA LYS A 179 4.30 3.67 -0.53
C LYS A 179 3.27 3.54 -1.66
N PHE A 180 3.54 2.70 -2.66
CA PHE A 180 2.59 2.40 -3.73
C PHE A 180 1.28 1.86 -3.14
N ILE A 181 1.36 0.81 -2.33
CA ILE A 181 0.20 0.14 -1.71
C ILE A 181 -0.61 1.13 -0.88
N ALA A 182 0.04 1.95 -0.05
CA ALA A 182 -0.68 2.90 0.79
C ALA A 182 -1.50 3.94 -0.01
N ILE A 183 -0.97 4.43 -1.14
CA ILE A 183 -1.69 5.38 -2.01
C ILE A 183 -2.80 4.67 -2.77
N ASP A 184 -2.50 3.50 -3.32
CA ASP A 184 -3.42 2.68 -4.09
C ASP A 184 -4.66 2.29 -3.26
N GLN A 185 -4.43 1.76 -2.06
CA GLN A 185 -5.49 1.33 -1.16
C GLN A 185 -6.29 2.52 -0.61
N ALA A 186 -5.67 3.68 -0.40
CA ALA A 186 -6.37 4.88 0.04
C ALA A 186 -7.39 5.37 -1.01
N GLY A 187 -7.00 5.32 -2.29
CA GLY A 187 -7.88 5.65 -3.41
C GLY A 187 -9.00 4.62 -3.58
N SER A 188 -8.63 3.33 -3.61
CA SER A 188 -9.56 2.24 -3.86
C SER A 188 -10.63 2.14 -2.78
N ILE A 189 -10.23 2.19 -1.49
CA ILE A 189 -11.17 2.16 -0.36
C ILE A 189 -12.05 3.41 -0.35
N LEU A 190 -11.49 4.61 -0.60
CA LEU A 190 -12.28 5.83 -0.70
C LEU A 190 -13.32 5.74 -1.82
N GLY A 191 -12.94 5.25 -3.00
CA GLY A 191 -13.86 5.08 -4.13
C GLY A 191 -15.00 4.11 -3.80
N GLN A 192 -14.65 2.93 -3.28
CA GLN A 192 -15.62 1.89 -2.92
C GLN A 192 -16.60 2.36 -1.83
N ILE A 193 -16.10 2.94 -0.75
CA ILE A 193 -16.96 3.41 0.35
C ILE A 193 -17.84 4.59 -0.10
N THR A 194 -17.34 5.47 -0.97
CA THR A 194 -18.13 6.57 -1.57
C THR A 194 -19.26 6.01 -2.42
N ALA A 195 -18.95 5.06 -3.31
CA ALA A 195 -19.93 4.46 -4.20
C ALA A 195 -21.06 3.77 -3.42
N GLN A 196 -20.70 2.92 -2.45
CA GLN A 196 -21.68 2.21 -1.64
C GLN A 196 -22.60 3.19 -0.90
N ARG A 197 -22.02 4.22 -0.27
CA ARG A 197 -22.83 5.22 0.45
C ARG A 197 -23.72 6.03 -0.50
N HIS A 198 -23.20 6.46 -1.65
CA HIS A 198 -24.01 7.14 -2.67
C HIS A 198 -25.19 6.27 -3.12
N GLN A 199 -24.95 5.00 -3.43
CA GLN A 199 -26.00 4.09 -3.90
C GLN A 199 -27.06 3.84 -2.83
N ASN A 200 -26.68 3.73 -1.54
CA ASN A 200 -27.63 3.53 -0.45
C ASN A 200 -28.65 4.67 -0.31
N ILE A 201 -28.21 5.91 -0.60
CA ILE A 201 -29.09 7.09 -0.57
C ILE A 201 -29.75 7.39 -1.92
N GLY A 202 -29.70 6.46 -2.88
CA GLY A 202 -30.33 6.59 -4.20
C GLY A 202 -29.53 7.39 -5.23
N VAL A 203 -28.28 7.77 -4.95
CA VAL A 203 -27.42 8.45 -5.93
C VAL A 203 -26.79 7.43 -6.86
N ASN A 204 -27.28 7.40 -8.11
CA ASN A 204 -26.83 6.45 -9.13
C ASN A 204 -25.74 7.00 -10.05
N ARG A 205 -25.54 8.33 -10.06
CA ARG A 205 -24.60 9.01 -10.96
C ARG A 205 -23.53 9.74 -10.17
N PHE A 206 -22.34 9.78 -10.76
CA PHE A 206 -21.23 10.55 -10.22
C PHE A 206 -20.51 11.31 -11.31
N LYS A 207 -19.97 12.47 -10.95
CA LYS A 207 -19.02 13.21 -11.75
C LYS A 207 -17.61 12.80 -11.37
N TRP A 208 -16.80 12.40 -12.34
CA TRP A 208 -15.40 12.04 -12.14
C TRP A 208 -14.57 13.32 -11.94
N LEU A 209 -13.84 13.41 -10.83
CA LEU A 209 -12.96 14.55 -10.57
C LEU A 209 -11.53 14.07 -10.32
N THR A 210 -10.59 14.59 -11.09
CA THR A 210 -9.17 14.28 -10.93
C THR A 210 -8.53 15.10 -9.79
N SER A 211 -7.32 14.74 -9.40
CA SER A 211 -6.51 15.55 -8.47
C SER A 211 -6.02 16.87 -9.08
N ALA A 212 -6.18 17.05 -10.39
CA ALA A 212 -5.78 18.25 -11.13
C ALA A 212 -4.29 18.64 -10.98
N ASP A 213 -3.39 17.64 -10.91
CA ASP A 213 -1.95 17.85 -10.90
C ASP A 213 -1.24 17.11 -12.04
N GLU A 214 0.06 17.40 -12.21
CA GLU A 214 0.93 16.84 -13.25
C GLU A 214 1.03 15.31 -13.27
N ARG A 215 0.67 14.64 -12.17
CA ARG A 215 0.74 13.17 -12.05
C ARG A 215 -0.53 12.48 -12.54
N VAL A 216 -1.58 13.24 -12.87
CA VAL A 216 -2.80 12.70 -13.45
C VAL A 216 -2.48 12.19 -14.86
N ARG A 217 -2.73 10.88 -15.06
CA ARG A 217 -2.51 10.20 -16.35
C ARG A 217 -3.52 10.70 -17.39
N GLU A 218 -3.15 10.71 -18.66
CA GLU A 218 -4.00 11.26 -19.74
C GLU A 218 -5.37 10.59 -19.79
N SER A 219 -5.42 9.26 -19.67
CA SER A 219 -6.67 8.49 -19.59
C SER A 219 -7.59 8.91 -18.44
N HIS A 220 -7.05 9.49 -17.35
CA HIS A 220 -7.86 10.05 -16.25
C HIS A 220 -8.25 11.51 -16.49
N LYS A 221 -7.42 12.29 -17.19
CA LYS A 221 -7.76 13.68 -17.58
C LYS A 221 -8.96 13.71 -18.51
N GLU A 222 -9.02 12.77 -19.44
CA GLU A 222 -10.14 12.60 -20.38
C GLU A 222 -11.48 12.34 -19.67
N LEU A 223 -11.46 11.78 -18.47
CA LEU A 223 -12.66 11.53 -17.67
C LEU A 223 -13.07 12.73 -16.80
N ASN A 224 -12.17 13.72 -16.61
CA ASN A 224 -12.40 14.81 -15.69
C ASN A 224 -13.67 15.61 -16.04
N ASN A 225 -14.51 15.85 -15.04
CA ASN A 225 -15.84 16.47 -15.14
C ASN A 225 -16.90 15.72 -15.95
N LYS A 226 -16.60 14.54 -16.52
CA LYS A 226 -17.63 13.69 -17.14
C LYS A 226 -18.47 13.00 -16.07
N VAL A 227 -19.72 12.73 -16.41
CA VAL A 227 -20.69 12.07 -15.53
C VAL A 227 -20.88 10.64 -15.99
N PHE A 228 -20.89 9.71 -15.05
CA PHE A 228 -21.05 8.28 -15.28
C PHE A 228 -22.07 7.71 -14.30
N LEU A 229 -22.61 6.53 -14.64
CA LEU A 229 -23.44 5.73 -13.76
C LEU A 229 -22.54 4.83 -12.91
N TYR A 230 -22.91 4.58 -11.66
CA TYR A 230 -22.25 3.53 -10.87
C TYR A 230 -22.46 2.14 -11.45
N SER A 231 -23.59 1.93 -12.15
CA SER A 231 -23.90 0.67 -12.84
C SER A 231 -23.18 0.49 -14.17
N ASP A 232 -22.65 1.58 -14.74
CA ASP A 232 -21.93 1.58 -16.02
C ASP A 232 -20.71 2.53 -15.91
N PRO A 233 -19.67 2.13 -15.15
CA PRO A 233 -18.47 2.93 -14.97
C PRO A 233 -17.65 2.99 -16.27
N PRO A 234 -16.81 4.01 -16.46
CA PRO A 234 -15.92 4.05 -17.62
C PRO A 234 -14.86 2.94 -17.55
N GLU A 235 -14.36 2.58 -18.72
CA GLU A 235 -13.16 1.76 -18.84
C GLU A 235 -11.90 2.64 -18.80
N VAL A 236 -10.91 2.24 -18.00
CA VAL A 236 -9.61 2.89 -17.90
C VAL A 236 -8.52 1.83 -17.96
N ASN A 237 -7.67 1.92 -18.98
CA ASN A 237 -6.58 0.96 -19.24
C ASN A 237 -7.07 -0.51 -19.28
N GLY A 238 -8.16 -0.80 -20.00
CA GLY A 238 -8.69 -2.16 -20.13
C GLY A 238 -9.52 -2.65 -18.94
N ARG A 239 -9.85 -1.77 -17.98
CA ARG A 239 -10.54 -2.13 -16.74
C ARG A 239 -11.71 -1.20 -16.48
N VAL A 240 -12.89 -1.76 -16.22
CA VAL A 240 -14.05 -1.00 -15.74
C VAL A 240 -13.80 -0.61 -14.28
N VAL A 241 -13.69 0.70 -14.02
CA VAL A 241 -13.31 1.21 -12.69
C VAL A 241 -14.07 2.48 -12.33
N ILE A 242 -14.30 2.66 -11.04
CA ILE A 242 -14.72 3.94 -10.46
C ILE A 242 -13.50 4.76 -10.00
N PRO A 243 -13.63 6.08 -9.75
CA PRO A 243 -12.52 6.90 -9.28
C PRO A 243 -11.83 6.29 -8.05
N GLY A 244 -10.50 6.23 -8.09
CA GLY A 244 -9.67 5.68 -7.02
C GLY A 244 -9.30 4.20 -7.16
N GLN A 245 -10.00 3.41 -7.98
CA GLN A 245 -9.74 1.96 -8.09
C GLN A 245 -8.64 1.57 -9.10
N ASP A 246 -8.30 2.47 -10.02
CA ASP A 246 -7.16 2.23 -10.90
C ASP A 246 -5.83 2.47 -10.14
N TYR A 247 -4.72 1.92 -10.64
CA TYR A 247 -3.45 1.88 -9.92
C TYR A 247 -2.98 3.26 -9.46
N ARG A 248 -2.74 3.42 -8.14
CA ARG A 248 -2.36 4.70 -7.49
C ARG A 248 -3.26 5.89 -7.88
N CYS A 249 -4.51 5.64 -8.24
CA CYS A 249 -5.44 6.69 -8.64
C CYS A 249 -5.84 7.55 -7.44
N ARG A 250 -5.81 8.87 -7.62
CA ARG A 250 -6.23 9.87 -6.62
C ARG A 250 -7.48 10.65 -7.05
N CYS A 251 -8.16 10.19 -8.10
CA CYS A 251 -9.43 10.73 -8.56
C CYS A 251 -10.54 10.36 -7.56
N VAL A 252 -11.61 11.15 -7.55
CA VAL A 252 -12.75 11.00 -6.64
C VAL A 252 -14.07 11.11 -7.39
N ALA A 253 -15.12 10.55 -6.79
CA ALA A 253 -16.49 10.67 -7.25
C ALA A 253 -17.19 11.81 -6.51
N ILE A 254 -17.83 12.72 -7.25
CA ILE A 254 -18.74 13.74 -6.69
C ILE A 254 -20.17 13.32 -7.04
N PRO A 255 -21.10 13.26 -6.06
CA PRO A 255 -22.46 12.83 -6.34
C PRO A 255 -23.13 13.79 -7.33
N VAL A 256 -23.92 13.23 -8.24
CA VAL A 256 -24.82 13.98 -9.12
C VAL A 256 -26.23 13.59 -8.69
N PHE A 257 -26.94 14.53 -8.09
CA PHE A 257 -28.36 14.36 -7.76
C PHE A 257 -29.15 14.68 -9.02
N ASP A 258 -30.09 13.82 -9.38
CA ASP A 258 -31.06 14.13 -10.43
C ASP A 258 -32.02 15.21 -9.86
N ASP A 259 -32.40 16.20 -10.70
CA ASP A 259 -33.36 17.26 -10.36
C ASP A 259 -34.80 16.73 -10.30
#